data_AF-A0A1Z4N9M6-F1
#
_entry.id   AF-A0A1Z4N9M6-F1
#
_cell.length_a   1.000
_cell.length_b   1.000
_cell.length_c   1.000
_cell.angle_alpha   90.00
_cell.angle_beta   90.00
_cell.angle_gamma   90.00
#
_symmetry.space_group_name_H-M   'P 1'
#
loop_
_entity.id
_entity.type
_entity.pdbx_description
1 polymer ?
#
loop_
_entity_poly.entity_id
_entity_poly.type
_entity_poly.pdbx_seq_one_letter_code
_entity_poly.pdbx_strand_id
1 'polypeptide(L)'
;MSIVISLSPEIEAQLREKAAQQGQDVSLVAAELLTRMLEWELQDLQEATVGIQRGLDDFEAGFSRLFQVNVDELIKFAKTLEGQELETAKFKCKFVVNVVDTDLYYTPLSSGILRKHSRKWLERVCQRFSITNSFKPGDYTDLSKNASYALVVISRYLENSKEVKILSD
;
A
#
# COMPACT_ATOMS: atom_id res chain seq x y z
N MET A 1 -7.87 33.88 -32.46
CA MET A 1 -8.33 32.95 -33.52
C MET A 1 -9.84 33.12 -33.64
N SER A 2 -10.40 33.24 -34.84
CA SER A 2 -11.85 33.43 -35.05
C SER A 2 -12.51 32.12 -35.50
N ILE A 3 -13.58 31.73 -34.83
CA ILE A 3 -14.36 30.53 -35.16
C ILE A 3 -15.74 31.00 -35.63
N VAL A 4 -16.21 30.46 -36.75
CA VAL A 4 -17.56 30.72 -37.27
C VAL A 4 -18.41 29.50 -36.97
N ILE A 5 -19.50 29.71 -36.22
CA ILE A 5 -20.46 28.67 -35.87
C ILE A 5 -21.86 29.10 -36.32
N SER A 6 -22.61 28.19 -36.91
CA SER A 6 -24.01 28.43 -37.27
C SER A 6 -24.89 28.08 -36.08
N LEU A 7 -25.56 29.08 -35.50
CA LEU A 7 -26.50 28.91 -34.40
C LEU A 7 -27.94 28.86 -34.93
N SER A 8 -28.84 28.20 -34.20
CA SER A 8 -30.27 28.32 -34.51
C SER A 8 -30.76 29.74 -34.16
N PRO A 9 -31.82 30.24 -34.83
CA PRO A 9 -32.35 31.60 -34.59
C PRO A 9 -32.72 31.84 -33.12
N GLU A 10 -33.19 30.81 -32.42
CA GLU A 10 -33.58 30.86 -31.01
C GLU A 10 -32.38 31.06 -30.07
N ILE A 11 -31.26 30.42 -30.37
CA ILE A 11 -30.03 30.52 -29.58
C ILE A 11 -29.32 31.85 -29.86
N GLU A 12 -29.33 32.31 -31.12
CA GLU A 12 -28.80 33.63 -31.47
C GLU A 12 -29.56 34.75 -30.76
N ALA A 13 -30.89 34.67 -30.71
CA ALA A 13 -31.73 35.65 -30.02
C ALA A 13 -31.42 35.71 -28.52
N GLN A 14 -31.32 34.54 -27.86
CA GLN A 14 -30.96 34.46 -26.44
C GLN A 14 -29.56 35.00 -26.15
N LEU A 15 -28.60 34.76 -27.04
CA LEU A 15 -27.23 35.26 -26.91
C LEU A 15 -27.19 36.79 -27.04
N ARG A 16 -27.92 37.35 -28.01
CA ARG A 16 -28.06 38.81 -28.21
C ARG A 16 -28.75 39.48 -27.03
N GLU A 17 -29.81 38.87 -26.51
CA GLU A 17 -30.52 39.37 -25.32
C GLU A 17 -29.59 39.39 -24.09
N LYS A 18 -28.84 38.31 -23.87
CA LYS A 18 -27.90 38.20 -22.75
C LYS A 18 -26.75 39.22 -22.86
N ALA A 19 -26.26 39.46 -24.08
CA ALA A 19 -25.27 40.49 -24.35
C ALA A 19 -25.81 41.92 -24.10
N ALA A 20 -27.05 42.18 -24.50
CA ALA A 20 -27.72 43.45 -24.23
C ALA A 20 -27.94 43.69 -22.73
N GLN A 21 -28.31 42.65 -21.97
CA GLN A 21 -28.47 42.72 -20.51
C GLN A 21 -27.15 43.00 -19.78
N GLN A 22 -26.01 42.53 -20.32
CA GLN A 22 -24.68 42.70 -19.73
C GLN A 22 -23.93 43.92 -20.27
N GLY A 23 -24.48 44.62 -21.28
CA GLY A 23 -23.83 45.75 -21.94
C GLY A 23 -22.55 45.37 -22.68
N GLN A 24 -22.41 44.11 -23.08
CA GLN A 24 -21.21 43.55 -23.70
C GLN A 24 -21.47 43.18 -25.17
N ASP A 25 -20.39 43.01 -25.94
CA ASP A 25 -20.48 42.50 -27.31
C ASP A 25 -20.90 41.03 -27.32
N VAL A 26 -21.75 40.66 -28.28
CA VAL A 26 -22.26 39.29 -28.44
C VAL A 26 -21.13 38.27 -28.58
N SER A 27 -20.04 38.64 -29.28
CA SER A 27 -18.87 37.78 -29.48
C SER A 27 -18.12 37.53 -28.17
N LEU A 28 -18.09 38.52 -27.28
CA LEU A 28 -17.43 38.43 -25.98
C LEU A 28 -18.23 37.53 -25.03
N VAL A 29 -19.56 37.70 -25.00
CA VAL A 29 -20.46 36.84 -24.24
C VAL A 29 -20.45 35.40 -24.76
N ALA A 30 -20.39 35.20 -26.08
CA ALA A 30 -20.24 33.88 -26.68
C ALA A 30 -18.94 33.19 -26.24
N ALA A 31 -17.83 33.92 -26.30
CA ALA A 31 -16.53 33.41 -25.89
C ALA A 31 -16.53 33.04 -24.39
N GLU A 32 -17.06 33.89 -23.52
CA GLU A 32 -17.16 33.59 -22.09
C GLU A 32 -18.01 32.34 -21.79
N LEU A 33 -19.14 32.18 -22.49
CA LEU A 33 -20.01 31.00 -22.30
C LEU A 33 -19.33 29.72 -22.76
N LEU A 34 -18.61 29.77 -23.89
CA LEU A 34 -17.83 28.64 -24.40
C LEU A 34 -16.68 28.30 -23.45
N THR A 35 -15.96 29.31 -22.94
CA THR A 35 -14.89 29.14 -21.96
C THR A 35 -15.42 28.47 -20.70
N ARG A 36 -16.53 28.94 -20.13
CA ARG A 36 -17.13 28.34 -18.93
C ARG A 36 -17.58 26.90 -19.16
N MET A 37 -18.12 26.59 -20.34
CA MET A 37 -18.55 25.23 -20.66
C MET A 37 -17.36 24.27 -20.77
N LEU A 38 -16.28 24.70 -21.42
CA LEU A 38 -15.04 23.91 -21.52
C LEU A 38 -14.33 23.77 -20.17
N GLU A 39 -14.38 24.80 -19.33
CA GLU A 39 -13.86 24.75 -17.95
C GLU A 39 -14.66 23.76 -17.09
N TRP A 40 -15.99 23.72 -17.22
CA TRP A 40 -16.83 22.73 -16.53
C TRP A 40 -16.55 21.30 -16.99
N GLU A 41 -16.40 21.05 -18.30
CA GLU A 41 -16.01 19.72 -18.80
C GLU A 41 -14.62 19.28 -18.28
N LEU A 42 -13.68 20.23 -18.20
CA LEU A 42 -12.35 19.96 -17.66
C LEU A 42 -12.40 19.72 -16.15
N GLN A 43 -13.23 20.47 -15.42
CA GLN A 43 -13.39 20.34 -13.98
C GLN A 43 -14.05 19.01 -13.59
N ASP A 44 -15.12 18.59 -14.27
CA ASP A 44 -15.77 17.30 -14.04
C ASP A 44 -14.83 16.13 -14.31
N LEU A 45 -13.99 16.23 -15.36
CA LEU A 45 -13.01 15.21 -15.70
C LEU A 45 -11.85 15.18 -14.69
N GLN A 46 -11.41 16.35 -14.21
CA GLN A 46 -10.41 16.46 -13.14
C GLN A 46 -10.94 15.90 -11.82
N GLU A 47 -12.18 16.20 -11.44
CA GLU A 47 -12.80 15.69 -10.22
C GLU A 47 -12.98 14.16 -10.29
N ALA A 48 -13.41 13.63 -11.43
CA ALA A 48 -13.48 12.19 -11.67
C ALA A 48 -12.08 11.54 -11.58
N THR A 49 -11.05 12.14 -12.17
CA THR A 49 -9.67 11.63 -12.12
C THR A 49 -9.11 11.67 -10.71
N VAL A 50 -9.35 12.75 -9.96
CA VAL A 50 -8.93 12.89 -8.56
C VAL A 50 -9.72 11.93 -7.66
N GLY A 51 -10.99 11.69 -7.92
CA GLY A 51 -11.80 10.70 -7.20
C GLY A 51 -11.31 9.26 -7.44
N ILE A 52 -10.91 8.94 -8.68
CA ILE A 52 -10.27 7.65 -9.02
C ILE A 52 -8.91 7.54 -8.34
N GLN A 53 -8.08 8.58 -8.40
CA GLN A 53 -6.77 8.58 -7.74
C GLN A 53 -6.91 8.45 -6.23
N ARG A 54 -7.85 9.16 -5.59
CA ARG A 54 -8.13 9.00 -4.15
C ARG A 54 -8.66 7.62 -3.82
N GLY A 55 -9.55 7.08 -4.65
CA GLY A 55 -10.01 5.69 -4.48
C GLY A 55 -8.88 4.69 -4.66
N LEU A 56 -7.93 4.95 -5.57
CA LEU A 56 -6.72 4.16 -5.77
C LEU A 56 -5.74 4.35 -4.61
N ASP A 57 -5.61 5.54 -4.05
CA ASP A 57 -4.75 5.86 -2.91
C ASP A 57 -5.33 5.34 -1.60
N ASP A 58 -6.66 5.28 -1.45
CA ASP A 58 -7.38 4.69 -0.32
C ASP A 58 -7.38 3.16 -0.44
N PHE A 59 -7.55 2.65 -1.66
CA PHE A 59 -7.38 1.25 -1.99
C PHE A 59 -5.94 0.85 -1.73
N GLU A 60 -4.95 1.57 -2.24
CA GLU A 60 -3.52 1.41 -1.94
C GLU A 60 -3.25 1.67 -0.48
N ALA A 61 -3.86 2.60 0.24
CA ALA A 61 -3.69 2.72 1.69
C ALA A 61 -4.20 1.45 2.41
N GLY A 62 -5.17 0.75 1.81
CA GLY A 62 -5.61 -0.60 2.17
C GLY A 62 -4.78 -1.76 1.59
N PHE A 63 -4.11 -1.59 0.44
CA PHE A 63 -3.39 -2.63 -0.34
C PHE A 63 -1.86 -2.57 -0.16
N SER A 64 -1.31 -1.40 0.16
CA SER A 64 0.09 -1.06 0.40
C SER A 64 0.54 -1.38 1.83
N ARG A 65 -0.19 -2.27 2.50
CA ARG A 65 0.35 -3.09 3.60
C ARG A 65 -0.01 -4.56 3.45
N LEU A 66 -0.10 -5.07 2.23
CA LEU A 66 0.34 -6.45 2.02
C LEU A 66 1.83 -6.44 2.33
N PHE A 67 2.19 -6.67 3.61
CA PHE A 67 3.54 -6.93 4.05
C PHE A 67 4.00 -8.21 3.36
N GLN A 68 4.35 -8.13 2.08
CA GLN A 68 4.95 -9.22 1.35
C GLN A 68 6.35 -9.39 1.89
N VAL A 69 6.43 -10.21 2.93
CA VAL A 69 7.70 -10.67 3.45
C VAL A 69 8.26 -11.62 2.40
N ASN A 70 9.23 -11.13 1.62
CA ASN A 70 9.96 -11.99 0.71
C ASN A 70 10.78 -12.98 1.52
N VAL A 71 10.56 -14.27 1.30
CA VAL A 71 11.18 -15.35 2.07
C VAL A 71 12.69 -15.38 1.87
N ASP A 72 13.19 -15.08 0.67
CA ASP A 72 14.63 -15.02 0.41
C ASP A 72 15.31 -13.90 1.18
N GLU A 73 14.66 -12.73 1.24
CA GLU A 73 15.15 -11.59 2.01
C GLU A 73 15.06 -11.85 3.51
N LEU A 74 13.98 -12.49 3.96
CA LEU A 74 13.81 -12.90 5.35
C LEU A 74 14.87 -13.92 5.77
N ILE A 75 15.22 -14.88 4.92
CA ILE A 75 16.29 -15.86 5.19
C ILE A 75 17.65 -15.15 5.25
N LYS A 76 17.94 -14.24 4.31
CA LYS A 76 19.16 -13.43 4.35
C LYS A 76 19.25 -12.59 5.62
N PHE A 77 18.15 -12.00 6.05
CA PHE A 77 18.07 -11.26 7.30
C PHE A 77 18.19 -12.17 8.52
N ALA A 78 17.58 -13.34 8.52
CA ALA A 78 17.73 -14.31 9.60
C ALA A 78 19.19 -14.71 9.82
N LYS A 79 20.02 -14.71 8.76
CA LYS A 79 21.48 -14.91 8.87
C LYS A 79 22.18 -13.81 9.67
N THR A 80 21.71 -12.57 9.61
CA THR A 80 22.31 -11.46 10.39
C THR A 80 21.95 -11.56 11.88
N LEU A 81 20.86 -12.26 12.20
CA LEU A 81 20.42 -12.54 13.56
C LEU A 81 21.05 -13.80 14.16
N GLU A 82 21.90 -14.52 13.44
CA GLU A 82 22.54 -15.73 13.95
C GLU A 82 23.34 -15.46 15.22
N GLY A 83 23.15 -16.33 16.22
CA GLY A 83 23.81 -16.20 17.51
C GLY A 83 23.27 -15.07 18.41
N GLN A 84 22.32 -14.25 17.95
CA GLN A 84 21.69 -13.23 18.78
C GLN A 84 20.57 -13.84 19.65
N GLU A 85 20.46 -13.37 20.89
CA GLU A 85 19.34 -13.71 21.77
C GLU A 85 18.09 -12.91 21.37
N LEU A 86 17.05 -13.63 20.93
CA LEU A 86 15.75 -13.09 20.56
C LEU A 86 14.70 -13.46 21.61
N GLU A 87 13.69 -12.61 21.78
CA GLU A 87 12.61 -12.81 22.76
C GLU A 87 11.24 -12.90 22.07
N THR A 88 10.46 -13.92 22.44
CA THR A 88 9.08 -14.07 21.95
C THR A 88 8.10 -13.14 22.68
N ALA A 89 7.17 -12.52 21.94
CA ALA A 89 6.27 -11.50 22.49
C ALA A 89 5.35 -12.00 23.62
N LYS A 90 4.81 -13.23 23.52
CA LYS A 90 3.77 -13.72 24.44
C LYS A 90 4.30 -14.26 25.78
N PHE A 91 5.50 -14.84 25.78
CA PHE A 91 6.04 -15.55 26.96
C PHE A 91 7.43 -15.09 27.36
N LYS A 92 8.01 -14.08 26.67
CA LYS A 92 9.40 -13.64 26.83
C LYS A 92 10.40 -14.80 26.82
N CYS A 93 10.07 -15.88 26.12
CA CYS A 93 10.99 -17.00 25.98
C CYS A 93 12.13 -16.55 25.07
N LYS A 94 13.35 -16.64 25.60
CA LYS A 94 14.59 -16.39 24.86
C LYS A 94 14.93 -17.56 23.97
N PHE A 95 15.37 -17.27 22.75
CA PHE A 95 15.81 -18.26 21.79
C PHE A 95 16.88 -17.67 20.87
N VAL A 96 17.62 -18.55 20.21
CA VAL A 96 18.53 -18.17 19.12
C VAL A 96 18.01 -18.75 17.81
N VAL A 97 18.26 -18.05 16.71
CA VAL A 97 17.99 -18.51 15.35
C VAL A 97 19.31 -18.86 14.65
N ASN A 98 19.31 -19.94 13.90
CA ASN A 98 20.41 -20.33 13.00
C ASN A 98 19.82 -20.71 11.64
N VAL A 99 20.55 -20.45 10.56
CA VAL A 99 20.17 -20.74 9.19
C VAL A 99 21.18 -21.70 8.60
N VAL A 100 20.74 -22.90 8.23
CA VAL A 100 21.57 -23.86 7.51
C VAL A 100 20.95 -24.06 6.13
N ASP A 101 21.73 -23.77 5.09
CA ASP A 101 21.28 -23.67 3.70
C ASP A 101 20.12 -22.68 3.51
N THR A 102 18.89 -23.19 3.54
CA THR A 102 17.62 -22.45 3.42
C THR A 102 16.64 -22.74 4.57
N ASP A 103 17.03 -23.57 5.54
CA ASP A 103 16.19 -24.00 6.65
C ASP A 103 16.51 -23.19 7.91
N LEU A 104 15.48 -22.86 8.69
CA LEU A 104 15.62 -22.13 9.94
C LEU A 104 15.57 -23.07 11.13
N TYR A 105 16.47 -22.82 12.07
CA TYR A 105 16.64 -23.59 13.28
C TYR A 105 16.48 -22.67 14.48
N TYR A 106 15.45 -22.91 15.27
CA TYR A 106 15.21 -22.15 16.50
C TYR A 106 15.56 -22.98 17.72
N THR A 107 16.42 -22.46 18.58
CA THR A 107 16.83 -23.12 19.83
C THR A 107 16.38 -22.29 21.03
N PRO A 108 15.33 -22.70 21.75
CA PRO A 108 14.90 -22.02 22.97
C PRO A 108 15.96 -22.22 24.07
N LEU A 109 16.39 -21.14 24.73
CA LEU A 109 17.41 -21.21 25.78
C LEU A 109 16.94 -22.00 27.01
N SER A 110 15.62 -22.09 27.24
CA SER A 110 15.06 -22.82 28.38
C SER A 110 15.18 -24.34 28.26
N SER A 111 15.03 -24.89 27.05
CA SER A 111 15.00 -26.34 26.84
C SER A 111 16.21 -26.86 26.07
N GLY A 112 16.88 -26.01 25.29
CA GLY A 112 17.95 -26.42 24.37
C GLY A 112 17.47 -27.28 23.19
N ILE A 113 16.16 -27.58 23.10
CA ILE A 113 15.62 -28.48 22.06
C ILE A 113 15.43 -27.70 20.76
N LEU A 114 16.28 -28.01 19.79
CA LEU A 114 16.29 -27.46 18.44
C LEU A 114 14.98 -27.73 17.69
N ARG A 115 14.43 -26.68 17.07
CA ARG A 115 13.21 -26.73 16.24
C ARG A 115 13.57 -26.37 14.80
N LYS A 116 13.61 -27.37 13.94
CA LYS A 116 13.85 -27.22 12.50
C LYS A 116 12.56 -26.83 11.77
N HIS A 117 12.64 -25.84 10.90
CA HIS A 117 11.58 -25.40 10.02
C HIS A 117 12.10 -25.22 8.59
N SER A 118 11.39 -25.82 7.63
CA SER A 118 11.80 -25.75 6.23
C SER A 118 11.42 -24.44 5.57
N ARG A 119 12.09 -24.11 4.46
CA ARG A 119 11.70 -22.98 3.59
C ARG A 119 10.22 -22.99 3.22
N LYS A 120 9.67 -24.13 2.78
CA LYS A 120 8.24 -24.27 2.44
C LYS A 120 7.31 -23.93 3.59
N TRP A 121 7.70 -24.29 4.81
CA TRP A 121 6.94 -23.92 6.00
C TRP A 121 6.99 -22.41 6.23
N LEU A 122 8.16 -21.79 6.06
CA LEU A 122 8.34 -20.35 6.19
C LEU A 122 7.55 -19.56 5.13
N GLU A 123 7.50 -20.06 3.89
CA GLU A 123 6.66 -19.52 2.81
C GLU A 123 5.19 -19.48 3.21
N ARG A 124 4.67 -20.57 3.79
CA ARG A 124 3.27 -20.62 4.26
C ARG A 124 3.01 -19.64 5.42
N VAL A 125 3.97 -19.48 6.33
CA VAL A 125 3.86 -18.50 7.43
C VAL A 125 3.88 -17.08 6.89
N CYS A 126 4.80 -16.76 5.97
CA CYS A 126 4.88 -15.44 5.35
C CYS A 126 3.61 -15.14 4.54
N GLN A 127 3.10 -16.10 3.77
CA GLN A 127 1.85 -15.93 3.02
C GLN A 127 0.65 -15.68 3.96
N ARG A 128 0.53 -16.47 5.04
CA ARG A 128 -0.52 -16.25 6.04
C ARG A 128 -0.37 -14.89 6.71
N PHE A 129 0.86 -14.47 7.02
CA PHE A 129 1.15 -13.15 7.57
C PHE A 129 0.77 -12.02 6.60
N SER A 130 1.06 -12.15 5.30
CA SER A 130 0.65 -11.17 4.29
C SER A 130 -0.87 -11.01 4.22
N ILE A 131 -1.64 -12.08 4.43
CA ILE A 131 -3.12 -12.05 4.39
C ILE A 131 -3.70 -11.53 5.70
N THR A 132 -3.19 -12.01 6.84
CA THR A 132 -3.80 -11.76 8.16
C THR A 132 -3.21 -10.59 8.91
N ASN A 133 -1.97 -10.20 8.57
CA ASN A 133 -1.12 -9.24 9.28
C ASN A 133 -1.08 -9.50 10.80
N SER A 134 -1.14 -10.77 11.21
CA SER A 134 -1.26 -11.14 12.62
C SER A 134 0.06 -11.62 13.21
N PHE A 135 0.45 -11.06 14.35
CA PHE A 135 1.54 -11.57 15.19
C PHE A 135 1.07 -12.53 16.28
N LYS A 136 -0.21 -12.93 16.27
CA LYS A 136 -0.75 -13.87 17.26
C LYS A 136 -0.44 -15.31 16.82
N PRO A 137 0.33 -16.11 17.60
CA PRO A 137 0.62 -17.49 17.23
C PRO A 137 -0.64 -18.37 17.05
N GLY A 138 -1.76 -17.99 17.67
CA GLY A 138 -3.06 -18.67 17.53
C GLY A 138 -3.56 -18.74 16.09
N ASP A 139 -3.24 -17.73 15.28
CA ASP A 139 -3.73 -17.60 13.89
C ASP A 139 -2.93 -18.49 12.90
N TYR A 140 -1.94 -19.20 13.41
CA TYR A 140 -1.03 -20.10 12.68
C TYR A 140 -1.05 -21.53 13.24
N THR A 141 -2.03 -21.85 14.09
CA THR A 141 -2.13 -23.16 14.77
C THR A 141 -2.27 -24.33 13.79
N ASP A 142 -2.83 -24.10 12.61
CA ASP A 142 -2.90 -25.05 11.50
C ASP A 142 -1.56 -25.29 10.79
N LEU A 143 -0.59 -24.40 10.97
CA LEU A 143 0.76 -24.51 10.39
C LEU A 143 1.77 -25.07 11.39
N SER A 144 1.83 -24.54 12.61
CA SER A 144 2.69 -25.04 13.67
C SER A 144 2.39 -24.40 15.03
N LYS A 145 2.53 -25.19 16.10
CA LYS A 145 2.58 -24.68 17.48
C LYS A 145 3.80 -23.79 17.76
N ASN A 146 4.82 -23.82 16.89
CA ASN A 146 6.07 -23.07 17.03
C ASN A 146 6.15 -21.81 16.14
N ALA A 147 5.02 -21.36 15.55
CA ALA A 147 5.00 -20.18 14.69
C ALA A 147 5.50 -18.90 15.36
N SER A 148 5.46 -18.85 16.70
CA SER A 148 5.95 -17.71 17.50
C SER A 148 7.39 -17.30 17.19
N TYR A 149 8.28 -18.22 16.86
CA TYR A 149 9.68 -17.89 16.55
C TYR A 149 9.81 -17.19 15.19
N ALA A 150 9.11 -17.70 14.18
CA ALA A 150 9.12 -17.10 12.84
C ALA A 150 8.49 -15.69 12.85
N LEU A 151 7.42 -15.49 13.63
CA LEU A 151 6.78 -14.18 13.79
C LEU A 151 7.72 -13.13 14.40
N VAL A 152 8.64 -13.54 15.28
CA VAL A 152 9.67 -12.64 15.82
C VAL A 152 10.67 -12.24 14.74
N VAL A 153 11.15 -13.20 13.93
CA VAL A 153 12.06 -12.91 12.81
C VAL A 153 11.40 -11.95 11.82
N ILE A 154 10.11 -12.16 11.50
CA ILE A 154 9.31 -11.26 10.66
C ILE A 154 9.20 -9.87 11.30
N SER A 155 8.92 -9.78 12.60
CA SER A 155 8.85 -8.49 13.31
C SER A 155 10.15 -7.70 13.20
N ARG A 156 11.29 -8.36 13.46
CA ARG A 156 12.62 -7.76 13.36
C ARG A 156 12.96 -7.31 11.95
N TYR A 157 12.58 -8.10 10.95
CA TYR A 157 12.77 -7.76 9.54
C TYR A 157 12.02 -6.49 9.16
N LEU A 158 10.77 -6.37 9.61
CA LEU A 158 9.93 -5.21 9.35
C LEU A 158 10.40 -3.96 10.11
N GLU A 159 10.91 -4.11 11.33
CA GLU A 159 11.56 -3.03 12.08
C GLU A 159 12.77 -2.50 11.30
N ASN A 160 13.66 -3.39 10.86
CA ASN A 160 14.85 -3.01 10.11
C ASN A 160 14.52 -2.35 8.76
N SER A 161 13.52 -2.87 8.05
CA SER A 161 13.08 -2.29 6.76
C SER A 161 12.49 -0.88 6.90
N LYS A 162 11.86 -0.57 8.04
CA LYS A 162 11.38 0.78 8.33
C LYS A 162 12.53 1.74 8.64
N GLU A 163 13.51 1.30 9.42
CA GLU A 163 14.70 2.12 9.75
C GLU A 163 15.51 2.47 8.51
N VAL A 164 15.71 1.52 7.59
CA VAL A 164 16.43 1.78 6.33
C VAL A 164 15.71 2.83 5.48
N LYS A 165 14.38 2.80 5.44
CA LYS A 165 13.58 3.73 4.62
C LYS A 165 13.61 5.17 5.16
N ILE A 166 13.69 5.34 6.48
CA ILE A 166 13.78 6.66 7.14
C ILE A 166 15.15 7.31 6.95
N LEU A 167 16.21 6.52 6.72
CA LEU A 167 17.58 7.03 6.53
C LEU A 167 17.91 7.37 5.07
N SER A 168 17.02 7.05 4.13
CA SER A 168 17.17 7.30 2.69
C SER A 168 16.32 8.45 2.15
N ASP A 169 15.52 9.10 3.00
CA ASP A 169 14.76 10.33 2.73
C ASP A 169 15.47 11.56 3.32
#